data_AF-A0AB39HA46-F1
#
_entry.id   AF-A0AB39HA46-F1
#
_cell.length_a   1.000
_cell.length_b   1.000
_cell.length_c   1.000
_cell.angle_alpha   90.00
_cell.angle_beta   90.00
_cell.angle_gamma   90.00
#
_symmetry.space_group_name_H-M   'P 1'
#
loop_
_entity.id
_entity.type
_entity.pdbx_description
1 polymer ?
#
loop_
_entity_poly.entity_id
_entity_poly.type
_entity_poly.pdbx_seq_one_letter_code
_entity_poly.pdbx_strand_id
1 'polypeptide(L)'
;MSQQQILLLELRYKDHSTGEVTPIRLTSAPHNVIHAGVTWTAAGDLLEVGETESTYELITDGLEIKLSGINRAYQAIIDRQGFRYAPVDVLLATLPQGSNEVSSAKYYHRGFALTPVTEFDETTGSITILFETQSAFRDLDRKSQLMTTSLAHHQALHPNDMFFQYTADTSFGDENWRD
;
A
#
# COMPACT_ATOMS: atom_id res chain seq x y z
N MET A 1 27.54 -1.18 25.00
CA MET A 1 27.43 -0.58 23.67
C MET A 1 25.97 -0.22 23.47
N SER A 2 25.63 1.07 23.40
CA SER A 2 24.23 1.50 23.19
C SER A 2 23.81 1.16 21.77
N GLN A 3 22.65 0.54 21.64
CA GLN A 3 22.02 0.24 20.36
C GLN A 3 20.80 1.15 20.26
N GLN A 4 20.64 1.82 19.13
CA GLN A 4 19.46 2.66 18.87
C GLN A 4 18.47 1.86 18.01
N GLN A 5 17.21 1.85 18.41
CA GLN A 5 16.13 1.34 17.57
C GLN A 5 15.69 2.44 16.61
N ILE A 6 15.57 2.10 15.33
CA ILE A 6 15.15 2.99 14.26
C ILE A 6 14.05 2.30 13.44
N LEU A 7 13.23 3.09 12.76
CA LEU A 7 12.21 2.62 11.84
C LEU A 7 12.69 2.74 10.40
N LEU A 8 12.46 1.70 9.62
CA LEU A 8 12.68 1.68 8.18
C LEU A 8 11.33 1.49 7.50
N LEU A 9 11.00 2.36 6.55
CA LEU A 9 9.76 2.31 5.79
C LEU A 9 10.05 2.17 4.30
N GLU A 10 9.59 1.08 3.70
CA GLU A 10 9.59 0.89 2.25
C GLU A 10 8.16 1.00 1.74
N LEU A 11 7.93 1.94 0.83
CA LEU A 11 6.67 2.11 0.12
C LEU A 11 6.91 1.94 -1.37
N ARG A 12 6.20 1.03 -2.01
CA ARG A 12 6.33 0.75 -3.44
C ARG A 12 5.15 1.35 -4.20
N TYR A 13 5.32 2.53 -4.77
CA TYR A 13 4.25 3.17 -5.55
C TYR A 13 4.31 2.71 -7.02
N LYS A 14 3.15 2.70 -7.67
CA LYS A 14 3.04 2.38 -9.09
C LYS A 14 2.76 3.66 -9.87
N ASP A 15 3.61 3.98 -10.85
CA ASP A 15 3.29 5.05 -11.80
C ASP A 15 2.25 4.52 -12.80
N HIS A 16 1.08 5.17 -12.83
CA HIS A 16 -0.01 4.79 -13.75
C HIS A 16 0.30 5.12 -15.21
N SER A 17 1.30 5.98 -15.48
CA SER A 17 1.68 6.37 -16.84
C SER A 17 2.67 5.40 -17.50
N THR A 18 3.61 4.83 -16.74
CA THR A 18 4.63 3.90 -17.24
C THR A 18 4.39 2.46 -16.78
N GLY A 19 3.55 2.25 -15.77
CA GLY A 19 3.35 0.95 -15.12
C GLY A 19 4.51 0.51 -14.23
N GLU A 20 5.55 1.33 -14.09
CA GLU A 20 6.75 1.04 -13.30
C GLU A 20 6.45 1.13 -11.80
N VAL A 21 7.02 0.19 -11.03
CA VAL A 21 6.90 0.16 -9.57
C VAL A 21 8.21 0.65 -8.97
N THR A 22 8.15 1.80 -8.30
CA THR A 22 9.33 2.46 -7.73
C THR A 22 9.29 2.38 -6.20
N PRO A 23 10.32 1.81 -5.54
CA PRO A 23 10.40 1.78 -4.10
C PRO A 23 10.92 3.12 -3.53
N ILE A 24 10.16 3.71 -2.63
CA ILE A 24 10.58 4.80 -1.75
C ILE A 24 11.02 4.17 -0.44
N ARG A 25 12.23 4.50 0.01
CA ARG A 25 12.84 3.94 1.22
C ARG A 25 13.26 5.05 2.16
N LEU A 26 12.63 5.09 3.32
CA LEU A 26 12.80 6.14 4.33
C LEU A 26 13.24 5.52 5.65
N THR A 27 14.07 6.25 6.40
CA THR A 27 14.48 5.86 7.76
C THR A 27 14.21 7.00 8.74
N SER A 28 13.81 6.65 9.97
CA SER A 28 13.69 7.60 11.08
C SER A 28 15.05 8.00 11.68
N ALA A 29 16.15 7.40 11.21
CA ALA A 29 17.49 7.78 11.65
C ALA A 29 17.85 9.20 11.16
N PRO A 30 18.69 9.95 11.90
CA PRO A 30 19.12 11.30 11.52
C PRO A 30 20.08 11.31 10.32
N HIS A 31 20.54 10.15 9.86
CA HIS A 31 21.46 9.99 8.73
C HIS A 31 21.03 8.81 7.86
N ASN A 32 21.54 8.77 6.62
CA ASN A 32 21.22 7.68 5.69
C ASN A 32 21.81 6.35 6.20
N VAL A 33 21.01 5.30 6.12
CA VAL A 33 21.35 3.99 6.68
C VAL A 33 21.39 2.96 5.55
N ILE A 34 22.30 2.00 5.65
CA ILE A 34 22.44 0.89 4.71
C ILE A 34 21.85 -0.36 5.36
N HIS A 35 20.89 -0.98 4.67
CA HIS A 35 20.34 -2.27 5.03
C HIS A 35 20.12 -3.11 3.78
N ALA A 36 20.52 -4.39 3.84
CA ALA A 36 20.43 -5.34 2.71
C ALA A 36 21.08 -4.83 1.40
N GLY A 37 22.19 -4.08 1.50
CA GLY A 37 22.90 -3.53 0.33
C GLY A 37 22.24 -2.32 -0.32
N VAL A 38 21.21 -1.76 0.32
CA VAL A 38 20.43 -0.63 -0.18
C VAL A 38 20.55 0.54 0.79
N THR A 39 20.65 1.76 0.24
CA THR A 39 20.62 3.01 1.01
C THR A 39 19.19 3.46 1.29
N TRP A 40 18.91 3.73 2.56
CA TRP A 40 17.66 4.27 3.09
C TRP A 40 17.87 5.73 3.43
N THR A 41 16.99 6.59 2.92
CA THR A 41 17.14 8.04 3.05
C THR A 41 16.58 8.52 4.39
N ALA A 42 17.36 9.32 5.11
CA ALA A 42 16.95 9.92 6.38
C ALA A 42 15.74 10.84 6.19
N ALA A 43 14.66 10.52 6.87
CA ALA A 43 13.50 11.39 7.02
C ALA A 43 13.55 12.19 8.34
N GLY A 44 14.50 11.92 9.25
CA GLY A 44 14.77 12.73 10.43
C GLY A 44 13.54 12.95 11.33
N ASP A 45 12.92 14.13 11.22
CA ASP A 45 11.72 14.55 11.97
C ASP A 45 10.39 14.41 11.20
N LEU A 46 10.43 14.01 9.93
CA LEU A 46 9.27 14.02 9.04
C LEU A 46 8.45 12.73 9.09
N LEU A 47 9.00 11.63 9.63
CA LEU A 47 8.33 10.32 9.70
C LEU A 47 7.80 10.09 11.11
N GLU A 48 6.54 10.42 11.34
CA GLU A 48 5.80 10.08 12.56
C GLU A 48 4.97 8.83 12.29
N VAL A 49 5.17 7.79 13.10
CA VAL A 49 4.37 6.56 13.05
C VAL A 49 3.41 6.59 14.23
N GLY A 50 2.12 6.65 13.94
CA GLY A 50 1.05 6.69 14.94
C GLY A 50 0.94 5.39 15.74
N GLU A 51 0.11 5.42 16.78
CA GLU A 51 -0.16 4.22 17.58
C GLU A 51 -0.78 3.13 16.71
N THR A 52 -0.31 1.90 16.92
CA THR A 52 -0.87 0.73 16.25
C THR A 52 -2.06 0.22 17.05
N GLU A 53 -3.27 0.36 16.51
CA GLU A 53 -4.44 -0.27 17.09
C GLU A 53 -4.42 -1.76 16.74
N SER A 54 -3.94 -2.59 17.67
CA SER A 54 -3.96 -4.05 17.54
C SER A 54 -5.14 -4.63 18.31
N THR A 55 -6.07 -5.26 17.60
CA THR A 55 -7.21 -5.97 18.21
C THR A 55 -6.90 -7.47 18.17
N TYR A 56 -7.14 -8.19 19.28
CA TYR A 56 -6.77 -9.61 19.43
C TYR A 56 -7.58 -10.60 18.57
N GLU A 57 -8.58 -10.12 17.83
CA GLU A 57 -9.29 -10.89 16.80
C GLU A 57 -8.50 -10.80 15.48
N LEU A 58 -8.70 -11.70 14.52
CA LEU A 58 -8.04 -11.72 13.20
C LEU A 58 -8.43 -10.50 12.32
N ILE A 59 -8.38 -9.30 12.87
CA ILE A 59 -8.93 -8.07 12.32
C ILE A 59 -7.75 -7.16 12.02
N THR A 60 -7.41 -7.10 10.74
CA THR A 60 -6.79 -5.97 10.04
C THR A 60 -6.10 -4.93 10.93
N ASP A 61 -4.88 -5.24 11.40
CA ASP A 61 -4.04 -4.23 12.05
C ASP A 61 -3.83 -3.05 11.07
N GLY A 62 -4.22 -1.86 11.50
CA GLY A 62 -4.01 -0.62 10.78
C GLY A 62 -2.84 0.15 11.40
N LEU A 63 -2.00 0.76 10.57
CA LEU A 63 -0.93 1.65 11.02
C LEU A 63 -1.07 3.00 10.32
N GLU A 64 -1.20 4.06 11.10
CA GLU A 64 -1.18 5.43 10.59
C GLU A 64 0.26 5.91 10.46
N ILE A 65 0.65 6.35 9.27
CA ILE A 65 1.98 6.82 8.95
C ILE A 65 1.87 8.23 8.41
N LYS A 66 2.43 9.18 9.16
CA LYS A 66 2.47 10.59 8.79
C LYS A 66 3.86 10.93 8.25
N LEU A 67 3.88 11.41 7.02
CA LEU A 67 5.05 11.89 6.33
C LEU A 67 4.92 13.39 6.12
N SER A 68 5.58 14.18 6.95
CA SER A 68 5.66 15.63 6.82
C SER A 68 6.75 16.01 5.81
N GLY A 69 6.76 17.24 5.29
CA GLY A 69 7.90 17.83 4.57
C GLY A 69 8.41 17.09 3.32
N ILE A 70 7.54 16.41 2.59
CA ILE A 70 7.92 15.67 1.39
C ILE A 70 8.39 16.61 0.26
N ASN A 71 9.45 16.21 -0.44
CA ASN A 71 9.98 16.93 -1.62
C ASN A 71 8.89 17.05 -2.70
N ARG A 72 8.73 18.25 -3.29
CA ARG A 72 7.78 18.55 -4.38
C ARG A 72 7.84 17.57 -5.56
N ALA A 73 8.96 16.88 -5.77
CA ALA A 73 9.08 15.81 -6.76
C ALA A 73 8.03 14.68 -6.58
N TYR A 74 7.61 14.39 -5.34
CA TYR A 74 6.60 13.38 -5.07
C TYR A 74 5.17 13.90 -5.21
N GLN A 75 4.95 15.22 -5.29
CA GLN A 75 3.63 15.83 -5.41
C GLN A 75 2.88 15.33 -6.65
N ALA A 76 3.58 15.29 -7.80
CA ALA A 76 3.00 14.79 -9.05
C ALA A 76 2.58 13.30 -8.97
N ILE A 77 3.20 12.51 -8.09
CA ILE A 77 2.87 11.09 -7.89
C ILE A 77 1.63 10.95 -7.00
N ILE A 78 1.52 11.82 -5.98
CA ILE A 78 0.33 11.87 -5.12
C ILE A 78 -0.90 12.28 -5.92
N ASP A 79 -0.78 13.34 -6.73
CA ASP A 79 -1.87 13.85 -7.57
C ASP A 79 -2.39 12.78 -8.54
N ARG A 80 -1.50 11.87 -8.98
CA ARG A 80 -1.83 10.73 -9.85
C ARG A 80 -2.34 9.49 -9.11
N GLN A 81 -2.60 9.58 -7.81
CA GLN A 81 -3.02 8.45 -6.96
C GLN A 81 -2.05 7.26 -6.99
N GLY A 82 -0.75 7.49 -7.22
CA GLY A 82 0.25 6.42 -7.33
C GLY A 82 0.47 5.63 -6.03
N PHE A 83 0.14 6.24 -4.90
CA PHE A 83 0.25 5.64 -3.57
C PHE A 83 -0.95 4.78 -3.17
N ARG A 84 -2.06 4.84 -3.93
CA ARG A 84 -3.28 4.11 -3.57
C ARG A 84 -3.06 2.61 -3.74
N TYR A 85 -3.30 1.83 -2.69
CA TYR A 85 -3.04 0.39 -2.64
C TYR A 85 -1.57 0.00 -2.88
N ALA A 86 -0.65 0.94 -2.64
CA ALA A 86 0.78 0.66 -2.69
C ALA A 86 1.17 -0.27 -1.53
N PRO A 87 1.93 -1.35 -1.77
CA PRO A 87 2.44 -2.18 -0.69
C PRO A 87 3.44 -1.40 0.18
N VAL A 88 3.25 -1.51 1.49
CA VAL A 88 4.06 -0.86 2.53
C VAL A 88 4.66 -1.91 3.45
N ASP A 89 5.96 -1.80 3.68
CA ASP A 89 6.72 -2.62 4.61
C ASP A 89 7.40 -1.69 5.64
N VAL A 90 7.06 -1.88 6.92
CA VAL A 90 7.68 -1.17 8.04
C VAL A 90 8.52 -2.15 8.83
N LEU A 91 9.81 -1.84 9.00
CA LEU A 91 10.76 -2.66 9.76
C LEU A 91 11.28 -1.88 10.97
N LEU A 92 11.37 -2.58 12.10
CA LEU A 92 12.13 -2.15 13.26
C LEU A 92 13.58 -2.63 13.10
N ALA A 93 14.49 -1.69 12.95
CA ALA A 93 15.90 -1.94 12.78
C ALA A 93 16.70 -1.51 14.01
N THR A 94 17.78 -2.24 14.30
CA THR A 94 18.73 -1.92 15.37
C THR A 94 20.01 -1.40 14.74
N LEU A 95 20.33 -0.14 15.05
CA LEU A 95 21.52 0.55 14.56
C LEU A 95 22.58 0.58 15.68
N PRO A 96 23.79 0.04 15.44
CA PRO A 96 24.94 0.23 16.32
C PRO A 96 25.36 1.71 16.33
N GLN A 97 25.72 2.24 17.50
CA GLN A 97 26.15 3.63 17.61
C GLN A 97 27.39 3.90 16.73
N GLY A 98 27.29 4.93 15.87
CA GLY A 98 28.40 5.38 15.01
C GLY A 98 28.62 4.55 13.74
N SER A 99 27.72 3.61 13.42
CA SER A 99 27.70 2.89 12.14
C SER A 99 26.49 3.30 11.32
N ASN A 100 26.64 3.29 10.00
CA ASN A 100 25.52 3.46 9.06
C ASN A 100 24.91 2.11 8.64
N GLU A 101 25.39 0.98 9.16
CA GLU A 101 24.90 -0.35 8.81
C GLU A 101 23.95 -0.92 9.86
N VAL A 102 22.78 -1.38 9.42
CA VAL A 102 21.80 -2.03 10.29
C VAL A 102 22.27 -3.42 10.69
N SER A 103 22.32 -3.69 12.00
CA SER A 103 22.74 -4.99 12.53
C SER A 103 21.64 -6.05 12.45
N SER A 104 20.39 -5.66 12.71
CA SER A 104 19.23 -6.54 12.66
C SER A 104 17.99 -5.73 12.30
N ALA A 105 17.13 -6.27 11.44
CA ALA A 105 15.82 -5.71 11.13
C ALA A 105 14.73 -6.77 11.28
N LYS A 106 13.59 -6.39 11.86
CA LYS A 106 12.39 -7.23 12.00
C LYS A 106 11.20 -6.51 11.40
N TYR A 107 10.31 -7.24 10.75
CA TYR A 107 9.06 -6.66 10.26
C TYR A 107 8.18 -6.27 11.43
N TYR A 108 7.76 -5.00 11.44
CA TYR A 108 6.80 -4.46 12.39
C TYR A 108 5.40 -4.48 11.80
N HIS A 109 5.25 -3.99 10.56
CA HIS A 109 3.98 -3.97 9.84
C HIS A 109 4.21 -4.28 8.36
N ARG A 110 3.28 -5.02 7.75
CA ARG A 110 3.22 -5.25 6.31
C ARG A 110 1.79 -5.14 5.85
N GLY A 111 1.56 -4.30 4.85
CA GLY A 111 0.22 -3.99 4.42
C GLY A 111 0.17 -3.22 3.11
N PHE A 112 -0.95 -2.55 2.91
CA PHE A 112 -1.21 -1.68 1.77
C PHE A 112 -1.59 -0.30 2.27
N ALA A 113 -1.05 0.74 1.63
CA ALA A 113 -1.46 2.11 1.85
C ALA A 113 -2.89 2.35 1.32
N LEU A 114 -3.72 2.97 2.14
CA LEU A 114 -5.01 3.52 1.74
C LEU A 114 -4.84 4.82 0.96
N THR A 115 -5.96 5.45 0.63
CA THR A 115 -5.96 6.75 -0.04
C THR A 115 -5.24 7.77 0.87
N PRO A 116 -4.14 8.41 0.41
CA PRO A 116 -3.50 9.47 1.17
C PRO A 116 -4.43 10.65 1.41
N VAL A 117 -4.32 11.24 2.60
CA VAL A 117 -4.81 12.58 2.87
C VAL A 117 -3.61 13.52 2.79
N THR A 118 -3.63 14.44 1.83
CA THR A 118 -2.59 15.47 1.71
C THR A 118 -3.08 16.78 2.28
N GLU A 119 -2.27 17.38 3.16
CA GLU A 119 -2.46 18.72 3.67
C GLU A 119 -1.29 19.60 3.19
N PHE A 120 -1.63 20.72 2.56
CA PHE A 120 -0.66 21.69 2.09
C PHE A 120 -0.66 22.90 3.01
N ASP A 121 0.46 23.18 3.65
CA ASP A 121 0.64 24.42 4.40
C ASP A 121 1.23 25.48 3.48
N GLU A 122 0.40 26.43 3.07
CA GLU A 122 0.78 27.56 2.22
C GLU A 122 1.84 28.47 2.86
N THR A 123 1.95 28.45 4.19
CA THR A 123 2.84 29.34 4.96
C THR A 123 4.29 28.85 4.96
N THR A 124 4.48 27.53 5.09
CA THR A 124 5.80 26.89 5.10
C THR A 124 6.18 26.27 3.75
N GLY A 125 5.22 26.19 2.82
CA GLY A 125 5.39 25.55 1.51
C GLY A 125 5.68 24.05 1.61
N SER A 126 5.36 23.44 2.75
CA SER A 126 5.57 22.03 3.05
C SER A 126 4.31 21.22 2.79
N ILE A 127 4.48 20.01 2.28
CA ILE A 127 3.39 19.05 2.05
C ILE A 127 3.47 18.03 3.18
N THR A 128 2.38 17.90 3.92
CA THR A 128 2.18 16.81 4.87
C THR A 128 1.27 15.78 4.22
N ILE A 129 1.69 14.53 4.24
CA ILE A 129 0.87 13.41 3.77
C ILE A 129 0.63 12.46 4.91
N LEU A 130 -0.64 12.17 5.11
CA LEU A 130 -1.09 11.13 6.01
C LEU A 130 -1.50 9.90 5.19
N PHE A 131 -0.89 8.77 5.50
CA PHE A 131 -1.27 7.48 4.92
C PHE A 131 -1.72 6.56 6.05
N GLU A 132 -2.97 6.17 6.01
CA GLU A 132 -3.43 5.01 6.75
C GLU A 132 -3.00 3.75 5.99
N THR A 133 -2.52 2.74 6.71
CA THR A 133 -2.20 1.43 6.12
C THR A 133 -3.14 0.38 6.67
N GLN A 134 -3.39 -0.66 5.87
CA GLN A 134 -4.15 -1.82 6.28
C GLN A 134 -3.31 -3.07 6.08
N SER A 135 -3.34 -3.96 7.07
CA SER A 135 -2.65 -5.25 7.02
C SER A 135 -3.00 -6.06 5.77
N ALA A 136 -2.03 -6.86 5.31
CA ALA A 136 -2.21 -7.80 4.21
C ALA A 136 -3.36 -8.80 4.43
N PHE A 137 -3.77 -9.02 5.69
CA PHE A 137 -4.88 -9.91 6.01
C PHE A 137 -6.26 -9.34 5.66
N ARG A 138 -6.38 -8.06 5.31
CA ARG A 138 -7.65 -7.47 4.87
C ARG A 138 -8.29 -8.22 3.70
N ASP A 139 -7.47 -8.77 2.82
CA ASP A 139 -8.00 -9.50 1.66
C ASP A 139 -8.73 -10.79 2.05
N LEU A 140 -8.56 -11.31 3.28
CA LEU A 140 -9.35 -12.42 3.81
C LEU A 140 -10.80 -12.00 4.12
N ASP A 141 -11.03 -10.75 4.52
CA ASP A 141 -12.38 -10.21 4.76
C ASP A 141 -13.13 -9.86 3.48
N ARG A 142 -12.42 -9.84 2.34
CA ARG A 142 -13.05 -9.53 1.06
C ARG A 142 -14.03 -10.65 0.70
N LYS A 143 -15.31 -10.31 0.63
CA LYS A 143 -16.37 -11.23 0.19
C LYS A 143 -16.02 -11.81 -1.18
N SER A 144 -15.73 -13.10 -1.22
CA SER A 144 -15.46 -13.83 -2.45
C SER A 144 -16.68 -13.77 -3.38
N GLN A 145 -16.45 -13.39 -4.64
CA GLN A 145 -17.51 -13.22 -5.65
C GLN A 145 -17.59 -14.42 -6.63
N LEU A 146 -16.95 -15.54 -6.28
CA LEU A 146 -16.87 -16.76 -7.10
C LEU A 146 -18.24 -17.40 -7.43
N MET A 147 -19.33 -16.96 -6.79
CA MET A 147 -20.69 -17.47 -7.00
C MET A 147 -21.69 -16.39 -7.42
N THR A 148 -21.24 -15.29 -8.02
CA THR A 148 -22.17 -14.27 -8.55
C THR A 148 -22.60 -14.64 -9.98
N THR A 149 -23.90 -14.81 -10.19
CA THR A 149 -24.48 -15.22 -11.49
C THR A 149 -24.88 -14.03 -12.36
N SER A 150 -24.29 -12.84 -12.14
CA SER A 150 -24.65 -11.66 -12.92
C SER A 150 -23.84 -11.61 -14.22
N LEU A 151 -24.51 -11.34 -15.34
CA LEU A 151 -23.89 -11.17 -16.66
C LEU A 151 -22.75 -10.14 -16.61
N ALA A 152 -22.98 -9.00 -15.95
CA ALA A 152 -21.99 -7.93 -15.85
C ALA A 152 -20.72 -8.37 -15.10
N HIS A 153 -20.86 -9.20 -14.05
CA HIS A 153 -19.71 -9.70 -13.29
C HIS A 153 -18.92 -10.76 -14.06
N HIS A 154 -19.64 -11.66 -14.74
CA HIS A 154 -19.01 -12.68 -15.58
C HIS A 154 -18.23 -12.05 -16.74
N GLN A 155 -18.80 -11.06 -17.43
CA GLN A 155 -18.14 -10.36 -18.52
C GLN A 155 -16.93 -9.53 -18.04
N ALA A 156 -16.92 -9.06 -16.79
CA ALA A 156 -15.77 -8.36 -16.22
C ALA A 156 -14.57 -9.29 -15.97
N LEU A 157 -14.81 -10.55 -15.58
CA LEU A 157 -13.76 -11.55 -15.34
C LEU A 157 -13.35 -12.31 -16.61
N HIS A 158 -14.32 -12.56 -17.50
CA HIS A 158 -14.16 -13.31 -18.73
C HIS A 158 -14.71 -12.47 -19.91
N PRO A 159 -13.96 -11.47 -20.40
CA PRO A 159 -14.47 -10.52 -21.40
C PRO A 159 -14.93 -11.17 -22.70
N ASN A 160 -14.33 -12.30 -23.05
CA ASN A 160 -14.60 -13.04 -24.29
C ASN A 160 -15.62 -14.18 -24.10
N ASP A 161 -16.12 -14.40 -22.89
CA ASP A 161 -17.13 -15.43 -22.64
C ASP A 161 -18.53 -14.86 -22.82
N MET A 162 -19.25 -15.43 -23.79
CA MET A 162 -20.56 -15.00 -24.25
C MET A 162 -21.68 -15.90 -23.71
N PHE A 163 -21.38 -16.87 -22.83
CA PHE A 163 -22.33 -17.85 -22.32
C PHE A 163 -23.65 -17.21 -21.86
N PHE A 164 -23.57 -16.19 -20.98
CA PHE A 164 -24.77 -15.54 -20.45
C PHE A 164 -25.54 -14.71 -21.49
N GLN A 165 -24.87 -14.22 -22.54
CA GLN A 165 -25.54 -13.51 -23.64
C GLN A 165 -26.37 -14.49 -24.46
N TYR A 166 -25.84 -15.68 -24.76
CA TYR A 166 -26.57 -16.72 -25.47
C TYR A 166 -27.71 -17.34 -24.66
N THR A 167 -27.55 -17.51 -23.33
CA THR A 167 -28.65 -18.01 -22.49
C THR A 167 -29.77 -17.00 -22.29
N ALA A 168 -29.48 -15.70 -22.37
CA ALA A 168 -30.50 -14.64 -22.26
C ALA A 168 -31.21 -14.36 -23.60
N ASP A 169 -30.60 -14.79 -24.71
CA ASP A 169 -31.15 -14.64 -26.05
C ASP A 169 -32.23 -15.70 -26.31
N THR A 170 -33.49 -15.31 -26.07
CA THR A 170 -34.67 -16.14 -26.34
C THR A 170 -35.02 -16.24 -27.83
N SER A 171 -34.25 -15.58 -28.72
CA SER A 171 -34.51 -15.61 -30.16
C SER A 171 -34.13 -16.93 -30.84
N PHE A 172 -33.39 -17.81 -30.15
CA PHE A 172 -33.04 -19.15 -30.65
C PHE A 172 -34.22 -20.15 -30.64
N GLY A 173 -35.39 -19.74 -30.14
CA GLY A 173 -36.64 -20.48 -30.23
C GLY A 173 -36.84 -21.47 -29.08
N ASP A 174 -38.08 -21.54 -28.57
CA ASP A 174 -38.48 -22.57 -27.61
C ASP A 174 -38.33 -23.96 -28.25
N GLU A 175 -37.51 -24.82 -27.65
CA GLU A 175 -37.48 -26.24 -27.98
C GLU A 175 -38.80 -26.88 -27.55
N ASN A 176 -39.76 -26.95 -28.47
CA ASN A 176 -40.96 -27.76 -28.29
C ASN A 176 -40.57 -29.24 -28.38
N TRP A 177 -40.33 -29.86 -27.22
CA TRP A 177 -40.23 -31.31 -27.11
C TRP A 177 -41.59 -31.90 -27.46
N ARG A 178 -41.65 -32.71 -28.53
CA ARG A 178 -42.83 -33.51 -28.83
C ARG A 178 -42.94 -34.61 -27.77
N ASP A 179 -44.04 -34.63 -27.03
CA ASP A 179 -44.50 -35.78 -26.24
C ASP A 179 -44.56 -37.06 -27.09
#